data_AF-A0A1Q7LAW5-F1
#
_entry.id   AF-A0A1Q7LAW5-F1
#
_cell.length_a   1.000
_cell.length_b   1.000
_cell.length_c   1.000
_cell.angle_alpha   90.00
_cell.angle_beta   90.00
_cell.angle_gamma   90.00
#
_symmetry.space_group_name_H-M   'P 1'
#
loop_
_entity.id
_entity.type
_entity.pdbx_description
1 polymer ?
#
loop_
_entity_poly.entity_id
_entity_poly.type
_entity_poly.pdbx_seq_one_letter_code
_entity_poly.pdbx_strand_id
1 'polypeptide(L)'
;MRAHEANTVAALRVIVTGAIAYSSAYPNLGYPAQLTNLGGANPCTPAPSQACLVDDTLAQGLKDGYTFQFTGDGLTPSYSFTLTATPQVVGSSGQNMFCTDQTAVVHYDSTGAGCSNVSPTL
;
A
#
# COMPACT_ATOMS: atom_id res chain seq x y z
N MET A 1 20.29 6.42 -0.12
CA MET A 1 18.88 6.31 -0.58
C MET A 1 18.75 7.08 -1.87
N ARG A 2 18.14 6.47 -2.89
CA ARG A 2 17.81 7.16 -4.14
C ARG A 2 16.66 8.15 -3.93
N ALA A 3 16.51 9.12 -4.82
CA ALA A 3 15.56 10.23 -4.68
C ALA A 3 14.09 9.79 -4.48
N HIS A 4 13.72 8.57 -4.88
CA HIS A 4 12.34 8.09 -4.83
C HIS A 4 12.05 7.14 -3.66
N GLU A 5 13.07 6.54 -3.02
CA GLU A 5 12.86 5.49 -2.01
C GLU A 5 12.19 6.03 -0.74
N ALA A 6 12.58 7.22 -0.28
CA ALA A 6 11.96 7.85 0.89
C ALA A 6 10.49 8.22 0.64
N ASN A 7 10.17 8.71 -0.57
CA ASN A 7 8.80 9.03 -0.96
C ASN A 7 7.93 7.78 -1.05
N THR A 8 8.49 6.68 -1.58
CA THR A 8 7.81 5.38 -1.65
C THR A 8 7.48 4.85 -0.26
N VAL A 9 8.42 4.92 0.69
CA VAL A 9 8.17 4.50 2.08
C VAL A 9 7.11 5.38 2.75
N ALA A 10 7.11 6.68 2.49
CA ALA A 10 6.06 7.57 2.98
C ALA A 10 4.68 7.20 2.39
N ALA A 11 4.62 6.92 1.09
CA ALA A 11 3.39 6.49 0.41
C ALA A 11 2.86 5.16 0.97
N LEU A 12 3.73 4.17 1.26
CA LEU A 12 3.34 2.95 1.96
C LEU A 12 2.64 3.24 3.29
N ARG A 13 3.21 4.12 4.11
CA ARG A 13 2.65 4.49 5.41
C ARG A 13 1.29 5.20 5.27
N VAL A 14 1.12 6.03 4.23
CA VAL A 14 -0.16 6.66 3.91
C VAL A 14 -1.22 5.60 3.59
N ILE A 15 -0.89 4.60 2.76
CA ILE A 15 -1.82 3.51 2.43
C ILE A 15 -2.20 2.70 3.67
N VAL A 16 -1.21 2.33 4.52
CA VAL A 16 -1.48 1.58 5.77
C VAL A 16 -2.41 2.37 6.68
N THR A 17 -2.18 3.67 6.85
CA THR A 17 -3.05 4.55 7.64
C THR A 17 -4.46 4.59 7.06
N GLY A 18 -4.58 4.68 5.73
CA GLY A 18 -5.87 4.59 5.02
C GLY A 18 -6.58 3.25 5.24
N ALA A 19 -5.85 2.14 5.22
CA ALA A 19 -6.40 0.80 5.49
C ALA A 19 -6.94 0.68 6.93
N ILE A 20 -6.24 1.22 7.92
CA ILE A 20 -6.69 1.25 9.32
C ILE A 20 -7.93 2.14 9.50
N ALA A 21 -7.96 3.29 8.83
CA ALA A 21 -9.14 4.17 8.83
C ALA A 21 -10.34 3.48 8.14
N TYR A 22 -10.10 2.75 7.04
CA TYR A 22 -11.13 1.98 6.33
C TYR A 22 -11.74 0.90 7.23
N SER A 23 -10.92 0.12 7.94
CA SER A 23 -11.44 -0.94 8.83
C SER A 23 -12.25 -0.37 9.99
N SER A 24 -11.90 0.84 10.46
CA SER A 24 -12.67 1.56 11.46
C SER A 24 -13.99 2.11 10.91
N ALA A 25 -14.03 2.59 9.67
CA ALA A 25 -15.22 3.12 9.01
C ALA A 25 -16.20 2.02 8.55
N TYR A 26 -15.67 0.84 8.17
CA TYR A 26 -16.41 -0.30 7.64
C TYR A 26 -16.11 -1.58 8.42
N PRO A 27 -16.47 -1.66 9.72
CA PRO A 27 -16.08 -2.77 10.59
C PRO A 27 -16.63 -4.14 10.15
N ASN A 28 -17.76 -4.16 9.44
CA ASN A 28 -18.34 -5.39 8.89
C ASN A 28 -17.53 -5.96 7.72
N LEU A 29 -16.68 -5.14 7.10
CA LEU A 29 -15.81 -5.53 5.98
C LEU A 29 -14.35 -5.71 6.42
N GLY A 30 -13.92 -5.04 7.48
CA GLY A 30 -12.52 -5.06 7.93
C GLY A 30 -11.63 -4.25 6.99
N TYR A 31 -10.41 -4.71 6.73
CA TYR A 31 -9.50 -4.06 5.78
C TYR A 31 -10.03 -4.08 4.33
N PRO A 32 -9.60 -3.13 3.47
CA PRO A 32 -10.04 -3.09 2.07
C PRO A 32 -9.56 -4.32 1.29
N ALA A 33 -10.33 -4.77 0.30
CA ALA A 33 -9.94 -5.93 -0.51
C ALA A 33 -8.78 -5.63 -1.49
N GLN A 34 -8.69 -4.37 -1.97
CA GLN A 34 -7.74 -3.89 -2.95
C GLN A 34 -7.47 -2.40 -2.72
N LEU A 35 -6.37 -1.89 -3.29
CA LEU A 35 -5.90 -0.52 -3.09
C LEU A 35 -6.92 0.55 -3.55
N THR A 36 -7.64 0.28 -4.64
CA THR A 36 -8.64 1.19 -5.22
C THR A 36 -9.80 1.48 -4.28
N ASN A 37 -10.15 0.56 -3.38
CA ASN A 37 -11.18 0.77 -2.36
C ASN A 37 -10.84 1.90 -1.38
N LEU A 38 -9.56 2.25 -1.23
CA LEU A 38 -9.13 3.35 -0.36
C LEU A 38 -9.27 4.72 -1.01
N GLY A 39 -9.21 4.79 -2.35
CA GLY A 39 -9.28 6.05 -3.09
C GLY A 39 -10.65 6.31 -3.69
N GLY A 40 -10.68 7.18 -4.69
CA GLY A 40 -11.85 7.46 -5.52
C GLY A 40 -11.67 8.75 -6.30
N ALA A 41 -12.15 8.75 -7.54
CA ALA A 41 -12.05 9.89 -8.44
C ALA A 41 -12.83 11.09 -7.89
N ASN A 42 -12.29 12.29 -8.05
CA ASN A 42 -12.92 13.50 -7.56
C ASN A 42 -14.07 13.96 -8.51
N PRO A 43 -15.25 14.36 -8.01
CA PRO A 43 -15.67 14.41 -6.60
C PRO A 43 -15.85 13.02 -5.98
N CYS A 44 -15.13 12.75 -4.90
CA CYS A 44 -15.17 11.45 -4.24
C CYS A 44 -16.27 11.40 -3.18
N THR A 45 -17.14 10.39 -3.26
CA THR A 45 -18.19 10.15 -2.27
C THR A 45 -17.86 8.87 -1.50
N PRO A 46 -17.64 8.93 -0.17
CA PRO A 46 -17.14 7.79 0.58
C PRO A 46 -18.13 6.62 0.56
N ALA A 47 -17.66 5.49 0.05
CA ALA A 47 -18.34 4.21 0.06
C ALA A 47 -17.32 3.08 0.25
N PRO A 48 -17.72 1.84 0.59
CA PRO A 48 -16.79 0.73 0.73
C PRO A 48 -15.93 0.45 -0.51
N SER A 49 -16.44 0.74 -1.71
CA SER A 49 -15.69 0.60 -2.96
C SER A 49 -14.82 1.80 -3.32
N GLN A 50 -14.94 2.91 -2.60
CA GLN A 50 -14.24 4.18 -2.84
C GLN A 50 -14.26 5.05 -1.58
N ALA A 51 -13.39 4.75 -0.61
CA ALA A 51 -13.50 5.35 0.73
C ALA A 51 -12.99 6.79 0.82
N CYS A 52 -12.35 7.32 -0.23
CA CYS A 52 -11.79 8.68 -0.26
C CYS A 52 -10.74 8.94 0.85
N LEU A 53 -10.03 7.90 1.30
CA LEU A 53 -9.06 7.94 2.40
C LEU A 53 -7.63 8.18 1.91
N VAL A 54 -7.33 7.84 0.67
CA VAL A 54 -6.05 8.12 0.01
C VAL A 54 -6.28 8.82 -1.32
N ASP A 55 -5.27 9.54 -1.81
CA ASP A 55 -5.31 10.19 -3.12
C ASP A 55 -5.53 9.16 -4.24
N ASP A 56 -6.36 9.50 -5.23
CA ASP A 56 -6.72 8.60 -6.34
C ASP A 56 -5.49 8.12 -7.13
N THR A 57 -4.48 8.98 -7.30
CA THR A 57 -3.25 8.59 -8.01
C THR A 57 -2.49 7.50 -7.25
N LEU A 58 -2.48 7.56 -5.93
CA LEU A 58 -1.87 6.52 -5.09
C LEU A 58 -2.76 5.28 -5.04
N ALA A 59 -4.08 5.44 -5.06
CA ALA A 59 -5.04 4.33 -5.09
C ALA A 59 -4.95 3.50 -6.39
N GLN A 60 -4.55 4.13 -7.50
CA GLN A 60 -4.25 3.45 -8.76
C GLN A 60 -2.96 2.63 -8.73
N GLY A 61 -2.14 2.77 -7.69
CA GLY A 61 -1.01 1.89 -7.43
C GLY A 61 0.25 2.23 -8.22
N LEU A 62 0.39 3.45 -8.77
CA LEU A 62 1.64 3.87 -9.42
C LEU A 62 2.04 5.26 -8.92
N LYS A 63 3.22 5.36 -8.30
CA LYS A 63 3.75 6.64 -7.82
C LYS A 63 5.28 6.60 -7.77
N ASP A 64 5.92 7.69 -8.22
CA ASP A 64 7.37 7.89 -8.12
C ASP A 64 8.22 6.73 -8.70
N GLY A 65 7.73 6.07 -9.75
CA GLY A 65 8.43 4.94 -10.39
C GLY A 65 8.29 3.60 -9.65
N TYR A 66 7.40 3.54 -8.67
CA TYR A 66 7.04 2.33 -7.93
C TYR A 66 5.60 1.91 -8.20
N THR A 67 5.37 0.60 -8.22
CA THR A 67 4.04 -0.01 -8.23
C THR A 67 3.66 -0.49 -6.85
N PHE A 68 2.52 -0.01 -6.38
CA PHE A 68 1.93 -0.39 -5.10
C PHE A 68 0.87 -1.44 -5.33
N GLN A 69 0.99 -2.58 -4.65
CA GLN A 69 0.03 -3.66 -4.72
C GLN A 69 -0.48 -3.97 -3.32
N PHE A 70 -1.77 -3.76 -3.10
CA PHE A 70 -2.47 -4.11 -1.86
C PHE A 70 -3.29 -5.36 -2.10
N THR A 71 -3.13 -6.37 -1.25
CA THR A 71 -3.88 -7.63 -1.29
C THR A 71 -4.45 -7.92 0.09
N GLY A 72 -5.77 -7.92 0.22
CA GLY A 72 -6.45 -8.40 1.42
C GLY A 72 -6.41 -9.94 1.53
N ASP A 73 -6.78 -10.46 2.70
CA ASP A 73 -6.83 -11.92 2.97
C ASP A 73 -7.99 -12.67 2.30
N GLY A 74 -8.89 -11.96 1.62
CA GLY A 74 -10.06 -12.55 0.96
C GLY A 74 -11.19 -12.95 1.93
N LEU A 75 -11.09 -12.58 3.22
CA LEU A 75 -12.12 -12.83 4.22
C LEU A 75 -13.05 -11.62 4.39
N THR A 76 -14.20 -11.83 5.01
CA THR A 76 -15.12 -10.76 5.39
C THR A 76 -15.66 -11.03 6.79
N PRO A 77 -15.30 -10.22 7.81
CA PRO A 77 -14.37 -9.09 7.74
C PRO A 77 -12.91 -9.53 7.51
N SER A 78 -12.15 -8.71 6.78
CA SER A 78 -10.73 -8.90 6.54
C SER A 78 -9.90 -8.39 7.72
N TYR A 79 -8.95 -9.21 8.20
CA TYR A 79 -8.12 -8.91 9.38
C TYR A 79 -6.65 -8.72 9.05
N SER A 80 -6.25 -9.08 7.83
CA SER A 80 -4.88 -8.99 7.38
C SER A 80 -4.79 -8.53 5.94
N PHE A 81 -3.70 -7.86 5.64
CA PHE A 81 -3.39 -7.45 4.28
C PHE A 81 -1.89 -7.48 4.06
N THR A 82 -1.51 -7.55 2.80
CA THR A 82 -0.14 -7.33 2.36
C THR A 82 -0.11 -6.15 1.42
N LEU A 83 0.86 -5.28 1.62
CA LEU A 83 1.11 -4.12 0.77
C LEU A 83 2.57 -4.16 0.35
N THR A 84 2.80 -4.13 -0.96
CA THR A 84 4.15 -4.08 -1.53
C THR A 84 4.33 -2.83 -2.38
N ALA A 85 5.57 -2.34 -2.46
CA ALA A 85 5.99 -1.32 -3.39
C ALA A 85 7.20 -1.84 -4.18
N THR A 86 6.99 -2.17 -5.45
CA THR A 86 8.01 -2.69 -6.37
C THR A 86 8.54 -1.58 -7.26
N PRO A 87 9.86 -1.41 -7.40
CA PRO A 87 10.41 -0.47 -8.39
C PRO A 87 10.05 -0.98 -9.80
N GLN A 88 9.52 -0.10 -10.66
CA GLN A 88 9.18 -0.45 -12.06
C GLN A 88 10.40 -0.90 -12.86
N VAL A 89 11.53 -0.24 -12.60
CA VAL A 89 12.85 -0.56 -13.17
C VAL A 89 13.88 -0.51 -12.05
N VAL A 90 14.28 -1.69 -11.58
CA VAL A 90 15.44 -1.87 -10.68
C VAL A 90 16.67 -1.28 -11.37
N GLY A 91 17.50 -0.50 -10.66
CA GLY A 91 18.64 0.17 -11.30
C GLY A 91 18.38 1.60 -11.71
N SER A 92 17.10 2.00 -11.88
CA SER A 92 16.71 3.31 -12.40
C SER A 92 15.69 4.00 -11.49
N SER A 93 14.44 3.52 -11.49
CA SER A 93 13.34 4.06 -10.67
C SER A 93 13.52 3.86 -9.16
N GLY A 94 14.27 2.82 -8.79
CA GLY A 94 14.59 2.47 -7.41
C GLY A 94 15.53 1.27 -7.35
N GLN A 95 16.12 0.98 -6.18
CA GLN A 95 16.83 -0.29 -5.95
C GLN A 95 16.01 -1.26 -5.13
N ASN A 96 15.47 -0.76 -4.02
CA ASN A 96 14.84 -1.64 -3.05
C ASN A 96 13.36 -1.84 -3.38
N MET A 97 12.87 -3.06 -3.19
CA MET A 97 11.44 -3.33 -3.03
C MET A 97 11.09 -3.15 -1.55
N PHE A 98 9.91 -2.63 -1.27
CA PHE A 98 9.41 -2.47 0.09
C PHE A 98 8.11 -3.26 0.28
N CYS A 99 7.85 -3.67 1.52
CA CYS A 99 6.63 -4.36 1.86
C CYS A 99 6.25 -4.12 3.32
N THR A 100 4.96 -4.21 3.61
CA THR A 100 4.37 -4.06 4.94
C THR A 100 3.06 -4.83 4.97
N ASP A 101 2.57 -5.09 6.18
CA ASP A 101 1.28 -5.69 6.43
C ASP A 101 0.52 -4.87 7.48
N GLN A 102 -0.55 -5.44 8.06
CA GLN A 102 -1.36 -4.80 9.10
C GLN A 102 -0.58 -4.41 10.38
N THR A 103 0.63 -4.95 10.59
CA THR A 103 1.53 -4.56 11.68
C THR A 103 2.20 -3.21 11.47
N ALA A 104 2.09 -2.62 10.26
CA ALA A 104 2.72 -1.37 9.85
C ALA A 104 4.27 -1.37 9.92
N VAL A 105 4.89 -2.54 10.04
CA VAL A 105 6.35 -2.70 9.97
C VAL A 105 6.76 -2.71 8.50
N VAL A 106 7.64 -1.79 8.12
CA VAL A 106 8.15 -1.72 6.75
C VAL A 106 9.43 -2.54 6.64
N HIS A 107 9.38 -3.53 5.76
CA HIS A 107 10.50 -4.35 5.36
C HIS A 107 11.01 -3.90 3.98
N TYR A 108 12.25 -4.24 3.68
CA TYR A 108 12.85 -3.96 2.37
C TYR A 108 13.68 -5.13 1.85
N ASP A 109 13.76 -5.24 0.53
CA ASP A 109 14.65 -6.16 -0.17
C ASP A 109 15.51 -5.41 -1.19
N SER A 110 16.83 -5.59 -1.11
CA SER A 110 17.80 -4.86 -1.94
C SER A 110 18.00 -5.43 -3.35
N THR A 111 17.44 -6.59 -3.65
CA THR A 111 17.44 -7.15 -5.01
C THR A 111 16.37 -6.50 -5.88
N GLY A 112 15.43 -5.78 -5.27
CA GLY A 112 14.34 -5.11 -5.96
C GLY A 112 13.14 -6.01 -6.25
N ALA A 113 13.16 -7.26 -5.75
CA ALA A 113 12.06 -8.21 -5.85
C ALA A 113 12.05 -9.16 -4.65
N GLY A 114 10.86 -9.58 -4.19
CA GLY A 114 10.75 -10.62 -3.15
C GLY A 114 10.78 -10.12 -1.70
N CYS A 115 10.47 -8.85 -1.45
CA CYS A 115 10.25 -8.38 -0.08
C CYS A 115 9.15 -9.20 0.61
N SER A 116 9.43 -9.63 1.84
CA SER A 116 8.51 -10.37 2.71
C SER A 116 8.66 -9.92 4.17
N ASN A 117 7.81 -10.43 5.06
CA ASN A 117 7.88 -10.15 6.50
C ASN A 117 9.13 -10.72 7.20
N VAL A 118 9.92 -11.56 6.52
CA VAL A 118 11.23 -12.04 7.01
C VAL A 118 12.40 -11.21 6.47
N SER A 119 12.14 -10.29 5.53
CA SER A 119 13.17 -9.37 5.02
C SER A 119 13.59 -8.37 6.11
N PRO A 120 14.77 -7.73 6.01
CA PRO A 120 15.20 -6.71 6.94
C PRO A 120 14.19 -5.56 7.07
N THR A 121 14.03 -5.03 8.28
CA THR A 121 13.19 -3.85 8.54
C THR A 121 13.96 -2.56 8.30
N LEU A 122 13.25 -1.53 7.85
CA LEU A 122 13.76 -0.16 7.73
C LEU A 122 13.96 0.52 9.10
#